data_AF-A0A0A9WZ29-F1
#
_entry.id   AF-A0A0A9WZ29-F1
#
_cell.length_a   1.000
_cell.length_b   1.000
_cell.length_c   1.000
_cell.angle_alpha   90.00
_cell.angle_beta   90.00
_cell.angle_gamma   90.00
#
_symmetry.space_group_name_H-M   'P 1'
#
loop_
_entity.id
_entity.type
_entity.pdbx_description
1 polymer ?
#
loop_
_entity_poly.entity_id
_entity_poly.type
_entity_poly.pdbx_seq_one_letter_code
_entity_poly.pdbx_strand_id
1 'polypeptide(L)'
;HQPIHDWPITTEVPAMDVPELKRPCHALVMVTTSHDLINYTTRHSSFTRLIRVIAYVKRFISNSRIPKRLKNHRTSGPVSSIEFNHANQHFIKLLQHFYFSEVFTTSSFNLLSPELRRLNVFVDPDGLIRVGGRLNNAPLTEEQKHPILLPARSHYTELVVDY
;
A
#
# COMPACT_ATOMS: atom_id res chain seq x y z
N HIS A 1 -51.20 39.08 -49.69
CA HIS A 1 -50.79 38.03 -48.73
C HIS A 1 -49.64 38.57 -47.89
N GLN A 2 -49.93 39.07 -46.68
CA GLN A 2 -48.92 39.35 -45.65
C GLN A 2 -48.84 38.15 -44.71
N PRO A 3 -47.65 37.71 -44.27
CA PRO A 3 -47.55 36.74 -43.20
C PRO A 3 -47.66 37.40 -41.83
N ILE A 4 -48.30 36.66 -40.93
CA ILE A 4 -48.74 37.03 -39.58
C ILE A 4 -47.52 37.20 -38.67
N HIS A 5 -47.46 38.37 -38.02
CA HIS A 5 -46.67 38.60 -36.82
C HIS A 5 -47.31 37.88 -35.62
N ASP A 6 -46.46 37.40 -34.72
CA ASP A 6 -46.74 36.97 -33.33
C ASP A 6 -46.74 35.46 -33.07
N TRP A 7 -45.53 34.97 -32.74
CA TRP A 7 -45.29 33.75 -31.99
C TRP A 7 -45.29 34.09 -30.48
N PRO A 8 -45.94 33.32 -29.59
CA PRO A 8 -46.02 33.69 -28.19
C PRO A 8 -44.67 33.52 -27.50
N ILE A 9 -44.26 34.56 -26.76
CA ILE A 9 -43.19 34.56 -25.79
C ILE A 9 -43.81 34.23 -24.43
N THR A 10 -43.53 33.06 -23.88
CA THR A 10 -43.57 32.74 -22.43
C THR A 10 -42.65 31.53 -22.24
N THR A 11 -41.41 31.72 -21.80
CA THR A 11 -40.93 31.80 -20.41
C THR A 11 -41.25 30.53 -19.60
N GLU A 12 -40.16 29.88 -19.16
CA GLU A 12 -40.10 28.70 -18.27
C GLU A 12 -40.31 27.33 -18.92
N VAL A 13 -39.20 26.77 -19.41
CA VAL A 13 -39.05 25.31 -19.54
C VAL A 13 -39.09 24.75 -18.11
N PRO A 14 -40.02 23.86 -17.75
CA PRO A 14 -39.91 23.14 -16.48
C PRO A 14 -38.60 22.37 -16.52
N ALA A 15 -37.78 22.49 -15.48
CA ALA A 15 -36.60 21.65 -15.34
C ALA A 15 -37.05 20.18 -15.39
N MET A 16 -36.89 19.54 -16.55
CA MET A 16 -37.03 18.10 -16.67
C MET A 16 -35.93 17.50 -15.80
N ASP A 17 -36.32 17.04 -14.61
CA ASP A 17 -35.45 16.28 -13.73
C ASP A 17 -35.27 14.90 -14.37
N VAL A 18 -34.28 14.79 -15.26
CA VAL A 18 -33.94 13.55 -15.96
C VAL A 18 -33.26 12.62 -14.94
N PRO A 19 -33.85 11.48 -14.55
CA PRO A 19 -33.37 10.69 -13.40
C PRO A 19 -32.01 10.01 -13.60
N GLU A 20 -31.48 10.02 -14.82
CA GLU A 20 -30.38 9.15 -15.24
C GLU A 20 -29.00 9.81 -15.21
N LEU A 21 -28.89 11.08 -14.80
CA LEU A 21 -27.58 11.66 -14.52
C LEU A 21 -27.11 11.20 -13.13
N LYS A 22 -26.27 10.16 -13.09
CA LYS A 22 -25.51 9.79 -11.90
C LYS A 22 -24.81 11.04 -11.37
N ARG A 23 -25.33 11.58 -10.26
CA ARG A 23 -24.69 12.67 -9.52
C ARG A 23 -23.25 12.23 -9.24
N PRO A 24 -22.21 13.00 -9.63
CA PRO A 24 -20.85 12.67 -9.24
C PRO A 24 -20.81 12.70 -7.70
N CYS A 25 -20.77 11.52 -7.11
CA CYS A 25 -20.51 11.37 -5.68
C CYS A 25 -19.05 11.73 -5.48
N HIS A 26 -18.79 12.97 -5.10
CA HIS A 26 -17.49 13.38 -4.63
C HIS A 26 -17.24 12.69 -3.28
N ALA A 27 -16.66 11.50 -3.34
CA ALA A 27 -16.17 10.81 -2.15
C ALA A 27 -14.92 11.54 -1.69
N LEU A 28 -14.98 12.17 -0.52
CA LEU A 28 -13.80 12.68 0.15
C LEU A 28 -13.00 11.47 0.63
N VAL A 29 -11.94 11.10 -0.10
CA VAL A 29 -11.02 10.05 0.32
C VAL A 29 -9.95 10.70 1.18
N MET A 30 -10.03 10.49 2.49
CA MET A 30 -8.91 10.80 3.37
C MET A 30 -7.83 9.76 3.13
N VAL A 31 -6.69 10.18 2.55
CA VAL A 31 -5.51 9.33 2.45
C VAL A 31 -4.96 9.19 3.85
N THR A 32 -5.23 8.06 4.50
CA THR A 32 -4.66 7.75 5.80
C THR A 32 -3.15 7.60 5.65
N THR A 33 -2.41 8.22 6.56
CA THR A 33 -0.94 8.07 6.60
C THR A 33 -0.59 6.61 6.91
N SER A 34 0.62 6.19 6.55
CA SER A 34 1.16 4.84 6.83
C SER A 34 0.96 4.37 8.29
N HIS A 35 0.77 5.32 9.21
CA HIS A 35 0.53 5.12 10.63
C HIS A 35 -0.69 4.23 10.94
N ASP A 36 -1.82 4.40 10.26
CA ASP A 36 -3.04 3.65 10.60
C ASP A 36 -2.91 2.16 10.29
N LEU A 37 -2.24 1.82 9.19
CA LEU A 37 -2.01 0.43 8.81
C LEU A 37 -0.96 -0.25 9.72
N ILE A 38 0.02 0.51 10.21
CA ILE A 38 0.98 0.01 11.21
C ILE A 38 0.25 -0.21 12.54
N ASN A 39 -0.57 0.73 12.99
CA ASN A 39 -1.36 0.59 14.22
C ASN A 39 -2.37 -0.56 14.14
N TYR A 40 -2.92 -0.83 12.95
CA TYR A 40 -3.81 -1.96 12.73
C TYR A 40 -3.18 -3.31 13.12
N THR A 41 -1.85 -3.44 13.06
CA THR A 41 -1.16 -4.68 13.46
C THR A 41 -1.41 -5.07 14.91
N THR A 42 -1.54 -4.09 15.81
CA THR A 42 -1.79 -4.31 17.26
C THR A 42 -3.10 -5.07 17.54
N ARG A 43 -4.00 -5.13 16.56
CA ARG A 43 -5.27 -5.87 16.65
C ARG A 43 -5.16 -7.35 16.26
N HIS A 44 -3.97 -7.80 15.86
CA HIS A 44 -3.71 -9.18 15.46
C HIS A 44 -2.74 -9.84 16.41
N SER A 45 -3.02 -11.07 16.79
CA SER A 45 -2.13 -11.94 17.57
C SER A 45 -1.44 -13.01 16.71
N SER A 46 -1.60 -12.94 15.38
CA SER A 46 -1.06 -13.94 14.45
C SER A 46 -0.47 -13.26 13.22
N PHE A 47 0.82 -13.49 13.00
CA PHE A 47 1.54 -13.03 11.82
C PHE A 47 0.87 -13.48 10.51
N THR A 48 0.56 -14.77 10.39
CA THR A 48 -0.05 -15.32 9.17
C THR A 48 -1.43 -14.75 8.90
N ARG A 49 -2.24 -14.50 9.94
CA ARG A 49 -3.55 -13.86 9.80
C ARG A 49 -3.41 -12.42 9.31
N LEU A 50 -2.51 -11.64 9.90
CA LEU A 50 -2.24 -10.26 9.49
C LEU A 50 -1.85 -10.20 8.01
N ILE A 51 -0.86 -10.98 7.60
CA ILE A 51 -0.38 -10.95 6.21
C ILE A 51 -1.43 -11.45 5.22
N ARG A 52 -2.24 -12.45 5.57
CA ARG A 52 -3.38 -12.88 4.74
C ARG A 52 -4.41 -11.78 4.55
N VAL A 53 -4.73 -11.00 5.59
CA VAL A 53 -5.63 -9.85 5.48
C VAL A 53 -5.07 -8.83 4.48
N ILE A 54 -3.79 -8.48 4.60
CA ILE A 54 -3.13 -7.54 3.69
C ILE A 54 -3.14 -8.09 2.24
N ALA A 55 -2.87 -9.39 2.07
CA ALA A 55 -2.92 -10.05 0.76
C ALA A 55 -4.32 -9.99 0.13
N TYR A 56 -5.38 -10.26 0.91
CA TYR A 56 -6.76 -10.13 0.44
C TYR A 56 -7.12 -8.70 0.05
N VAL A 57 -6.69 -7.70 0.82
CA VAL A 57 -6.89 -6.28 0.49
C VAL A 57 -6.22 -5.94 -0.85
N LYS A 58 -4.95 -6.33 -1.04
CA LYS A 58 -4.23 -6.11 -2.31
C LYS A 58 -4.91 -6.83 -3.47
N ARG A 59 -5.35 -8.07 -3.28
CA ARG A 59 -6.11 -8.84 -4.29
C ARG A 59 -7.42 -8.14 -4.64
N PHE A 60 -8.16 -7.66 -3.64
CA PHE A 60 -9.40 -6.92 -3.87
C PHE A 60 -9.16 -5.68 -4.71
N ILE A 61 -8.13 -4.89 -4.40
CA ILE A 61 -7.76 -3.70 -5.18
C ILE A 61 -7.43 -4.08 -6.63
N SER A 62 -6.63 -5.13 -6.83
CA SER A 62 -6.29 -5.64 -8.17
C SER A 62 -7.53 -6.08 -8.95
N ASN A 63 -8.37 -6.92 -8.34
CA ASN A 63 -9.58 -7.44 -8.96
C ASN A 63 -10.63 -6.35 -9.26
N SER A 64 -10.68 -5.31 -8.44
CA SER A 64 -11.60 -4.17 -8.61
C SER A 64 -11.24 -3.32 -9.82
N ARG A 65 -9.97 -3.34 -10.25
CA ARG A 65 -9.50 -2.67 -11.47
C ARG A 65 -9.77 -3.49 -12.73
N ILE A 66 -10.16 -4.77 -12.60
CA ILE A 66 -10.49 -5.63 -13.75
C ILE A 66 -11.94 -5.36 -14.20
N PRO A 67 -12.15 -4.96 -15.48
CA PRO A 67 -13.48 -4.71 -16.03
C PRO A 67 -14.41 -5.92 -15.90
N LYS A 68 -15.71 -5.69 -15.72
CA LYS A 68 -16.71 -6.76 -15.57
C LYS A 68 -16.67 -7.80 -16.72
N ARG A 69 -16.42 -7.35 -17.95
CA ARG A 69 -16.30 -8.23 -19.13
C ARG A 69 -15.11 -9.22 -19.05
N LEU A 70 -14.12 -8.93 -18.21
CA LEU A 70 -12.94 -9.79 -17.97
C LEU A 70 -12.99 -10.43 -16.57
N LYS A 71 -14.18 -10.68 -16.00
CA LYS A 71 -14.33 -11.23 -14.63
C LYS A 71 -13.53 -12.52 -14.39
N ASN A 72 -13.33 -13.33 -15.43
CA ASN A 72 -12.60 -14.59 -15.36
C ASN A 72 -11.08 -14.41 -15.13
N HIS A 73 -10.55 -13.20 -15.35
CA HIS A 73 -9.15 -12.88 -15.06
C HIS A 73 -8.94 -12.48 -13.58
N ARG A 74 -10.00 -12.40 -12.77
CA ARG A 74 -9.91 -12.09 -11.35
C ARG A 74 -9.38 -13.28 -10.57
N THR A 75 -8.44 -13.02 -9.67
CA THR A 75 -7.90 -14.03 -8.77
C THR A 75 -8.94 -14.40 -7.71
N SER A 76 -9.12 -15.69 -7.44
CA SER A 76 -10.02 -16.21 -6.40
C SER A 76 -9.39 -17.38 -5.65
N GLY A 77 -10.03 -17.85 -4.57
CA GLY A 77 -9.54 -18.98 -3.76
C GLY A 77 -8.61 -18.57 -2.60
N PRO A 78 -7.84 -19.53 -2.05
CA PRO A 78 -6.88 -19.26 -0.97
C PRO A 78 -5.79 -18.25 -1.38
N VAL A 79 -5.16 -17.59 -0.40
CA VAL A 79 -3.98 -16.74 -0.64
C VAL A 79 -2.80 -17.63 -1.05
N SER A 80 -2.24 -17.37 -2.23
CA SER A 80 -1.04 -18.07 -2.70
C SER A 80 0.20 -17.66 -1.89
N SER A 81 1.25 -18.49 -1.90
CA SER A 81 2.54 -18.15 -1.28
C SER A 81 3.14 -16.87 -1.88
N ILE A 82 2.96 -16.65 -3.18
CA ILE A 82 3.42 -15.44 -3.89
C ILE A 82 2.69 -14.20 -3.36
N GLU A 83 1.35 -14.25 -3.26
CA GLU A 83 0.58 -13.13 -2.71
C GLU A 83 0.91 -12.87 -1.24
N PHE A 84 1.13 -13.92 -0.46
CA PHE A 84 1.56 -13.81 0.93
C PHE A 84 2.91 -13.11 1.03
N ASN A 85 3.90 -13.54 0.25
CA ASN A 85 5.24 -12.94 0.25
C ASN A 85 5.20 -11.47 -0.21
N HIS A 86 4.48 -11.17 -1.30
CA HIS A 86 4.32 -9.80 -1.78
C HIS A 86 3.59 -8.90 -0.78
N ALA A 87 2.58 -9.42 -0.08
CA ALA A 87 1.90 -8.70 0.98
C ALA A 87 2.83 -8.42 2.18
N ASN A 88 3.62 -9.42 2.57
CA ASN A 88 4.59 -9.29 3.65
C ASN A 88 5.67 -8.25 3.32
N GLN A 89 6.34 -8.38 2.17
CA GLN A 89 7.35 -7.42 1.72
C GLN A 89 6.79 -6.01 1.60
N HIS A 90 5.58 -5.85 1.06
CA HIS A 90 4.93 -4.54 0.97
C HIS A 90 4.69 -3.94 2.35
N PHE A 91 4.24 -4.74 3.32
CA PHE A 91 4.04 -4.26 4.68
C PHE A 91 5.36 -3.87 5.34
N ILE A 92 6.43 -4.66 5.17
CA ILE A 92 7.76 -4.33 5.67
C ILE A 92 8.26 -3.00 5.08
N LYS A 93 8.07 -2.75 3.77
CA LYS A 93 8.46 -1.47 3.14
C LYS A 93 7.75 -0.28 3.80
N LEU A 94 6.46 -0.40 4.09
CA LEU A 94 5.69 0.63 4.79
C LEU A 94 6.21 0.85 6.21
N LEU A 95 6.50 -0.25 6.91
CA LEU A 95 7.04 -0.23 8.26
C LEU A 95 8.42 0.47 8.29
N GLN A 96 9.30 0.14 7.35
CA GLN A 96 10.61 0.77 7.23
C GLN A 96 10.53 2.25 6.87
N HIS A 97 9.64 2.65 5.96
CA HIS A 97 9.40 4.06 5.67
C HIS A 97 8.92 4.84 6.90
N PHE A 98 8.17 4.20 7.79
CA PHE A 98 7.68 4.84 9.01
C PHE A 98 8.77 4.97 10.08
N TYR A 99 9.50 3.87 10.37
CA TYR A 99 10.48 3.84 11.46
C TYR A 99 11.87 4.37 11.08
N PHE A 100 12.25 4.26 9.80
CA PHE A 100 13.59 4.57 9.30
C PHE A 100 13.52 5.53 8.11
N SER A 101 12.62 6.51 8.18
CA SER A 101 12.39 7.50 7.12
C SER A 101 13.68 8.21 6.70
N GLU A 102 14.62 8.43 7.64
CA GLU A 102 15.93 9.02 7.37
C GLU A 102 16.73 8.28 6.29
N VAL A 103 16.57 6.95 6.15
CA VAL A 103 17.28 6.18 5.12
C VAL A 103 16.81 6.53 3.71
N PHE A 104 15.56 6.99 3.58
CA PHE A 104 14.95 7.34 2.30
C PHE A 104 15.05 8.85 2.00
N THR A 105 15.16 9.70 3.02
CA THR A 105 15.16 11.16 2.85
C THR A 105 16.56 11.76 2.83
N THR A 106 17.55 11.06 3.38
CA THR A 106 18.90 11.60 3.57
C THR A 106 19.79 11.37 2.35
N SER A 107 20.52 12.41 1.92
CA SER A 107 21.40 12.33 0.75
C SER A 107 22.74 11.61 0.98
N SER A 108 23.13 11.38 2.22
CA SER A 108 24.41 10.73 2.57
C SER A 108 24.29 9.82 3.77
N PHE A 109 24.92 8.65 3.69
CA PHE A 109 25.00 7.69 4.79
C PHE A 109 25.56 8.30 6.09
N ASN A 110 26.48 9.25 6.00
CA ASN A 110 27.09 9.90 7.16
C ASN A 110 26.12 10.75 7.97
N LEU A 111 24.96 11.10 7.41
CA LEU A 111 23.94 11.90 8.07
C LEU A 111 22.87 11.05 8.78
N LEU A 112 22.88 9.72 8.60
CA LEU A 112 21.97 8.82 9.32
C LEU A 112 22.26 8.80 10.82
N SER A 113 21.31 8.35 11.64
CA SER A 113 21.53 8.11 13.07
C SER A 113 22.74 7.18 13.32
N PRO A 114 23.47 7.37 14.43
CA PRO A 114 24.59 6.50 14.79
C PRO A 114 24.22 5.01 14.80
N GLU A 115 23.01 4.67 15.21
CA GLU A 115 22.46 3.32 15.26
C GLU A 115 22.38 2.70 13.86
N LEU A 116 21.79 3.42 12.89
CA LEU A 116 21.70 2.93 11.51
C LEU A 116 23.07 2.87 10.83
N ARG A 117 23.96 3.82 11.11
CA ARG A 117 25.34 3.76 10.58
C ARG A 117 26.11 2.54 11.07
N ARG A 118 25.97 2.19 12.36
CA ARG A 118 26.62 0.99 12.94
C ARG A 118 26.13 -0.32 12.31
N LEU A 119 24.87 -0.34 11.86
CA LEU A 119 24.28 -1.48 11.14
C LEU A 119 24.68 -1.53 9.65
N ASN A 120 25.43 -0.54 9.15
CA ASN A 120 25.84 -0.45 7.75
C ASN A 120 24.66 -0.65 6.79
N VAL A 121 23.56 0.07 7.06
CA VAL A 121 22.30 -0.12 6.32
C VAL A 121 22.36 0.38 4.89
N PHE A 122 21.61 -0.28 4.01
CA PHE A 122 21.43 0.15 2.62
C PHE A 122 20.04 -0.26 2.11
N VAL A 123 19.57 0.38 1.03
CA VAL A 123 18.32 0.02 0.35
C VAL A 123 18.63 -0.93 -0.79
N ASP A 124 17.98 -2.09 -0.80
CA ASP A 124 18.14 -3.10 -1.85
C ASP A 124 17.34 -2.76 -3.14
N PRO A 125 17.50 -3.51 -4.24
CA PRO A 125 16.74 -3.27 -5.47
C PRO A 125 15.22 -3.40 -5.33
N ASP A 126 14.74 -4.12 -4.31
CA ASP A 126 13.32 -4.21 -3.98
C ASP A 126 12.83 -2.99 -3.18
N GLY A 127 13.72 -2.09 -2.73
CA GLY A 127 13.35 -0.94 -1.91
C GLY A 127 13.18 -1.26 -0.43
N LEU A 128 13.79 -2.35 0.05
CA LEU A 128 13.86 -2.74 1.46
C LEU A 128 15.20 -2.31 2.06
N ILE A 129 15.17 -1.84 3.31
CA ILE A 129 16.37 -1.59 4.08
C ILE A 129 16.94 -2.93 4.56
N ARG A 130 18.22 -3.17 4.25
CA ARG A 130 18.99 -4.33 4.68
C ARG A 130 20.18 -3.92 5.53
N VAL A 131 20.64 -4.83 6.38
CA VAL A 131 21.83 -4.69 7.22
C VAL A 131 23.06 -5.20 6.46
N GLY A 132 24.20 -4.51 6.59
CA GLY A 132 25.45 -4.89 5.93
C GLY A 132 26.59 -5.21 6.90
N GLY A 133 27.74 -5.62 6.35
CA GLY A 133 29.03 -5.60 7.05
C GLY A 133 29.55 -6.98 7.45
N ARG A 134 29.28 -7.41 8.68
CA ARG A 134 30.01 -8.50 9.35
C ARG A 134 30.02 -9.85 8.60
N LEU A 135 29.01 -10.10 7.77
CA LEU A 135 28.84 -11.36 7.04
C LEU A 135 29.28 -11.30 5.57
N ASN A 136 29.86 -10.18 5.10
CA ASN A 136 30.18 -9.99 3.68
C ASN A 136 31.10 -11.09 3.10
N ASN A 137 32.03 -11.61 3.92
CA ASN A 137 32.98 -12.65 3.51
C ASN A 137 32.55 -14.07 3.90
N ALA A 138 31.36 -14.25 4.48
CA ALA A 138 30.87 -15.58 4.86
C ALA A 138 30.37 -16.34 3.62
N PRO A 139 30.51 -17.69 3.58
CA PRO A 139 29.99 -18.52 2.50
C PRO A 139 28.46 -18.71 2.64
N LEU A 140 27.73 -17.60 2.64
CA LEU A 140 26.28 -17.51 2.78
C LEU A 140 25.65 -16.95 1.51
N THR A 141 24.34 -17.13 1.34
CA THR A 141 23.61 -16.45 0.26
C THR A 141 23.51 -14.95 0.56
N GLU A 142 23.30 -14.13 -0.48
CA GLU A 142 23.14 -12.67 -0.32
C GLU A 142 21.99 -12.31 0.63
N GLU A 143 20.90 -13.08 0.61
CA GLU A 143 19.77 -12.88 1.52
C GLU A 143 20.13 -13.16 2.98
N GLN A 144 21.00 -14.14 3.23
CA GLN A 144 21.51 -14.46 4.56
C GLN A 144 22.58 -13.46 5.04
N LYS A 145 23.41 -12.95 4.13
CA LYS A 145 24.41 -11.92 4.46
C LYS A 145 23.77 -10.58 4.80
N HIS A 146 22.67 -10.27 4.13
CA HIS A 146 22.00 -8.98 4.18
C HIS A 146 20.55 -9.11 4.67
N PRO A 147 20.33 -9.39 5.97
CA PRO A 147 18.99 -9.53 6.51
C PRO A 147 18.23 -8.20 6.44
N ILE A 148 16.91 -8.31 6.29
CA ILE A 148 15.99 -7.18 6.30
C ILE A 148 16.00 -6.53 7.69
N LEU A 149 16.10 -5.20 7.74
CA LEU A 149 16.04 -4.47 9.00
C LEU A 149 14.59 -4.30 9.47
N LEU A 150 14.25 -4.90 10.61
CA LEU A 150 12.95 -4.71 11.26
C LEU A 150 13.07 -3.78 12.48
N PRO A 151 12.07 -2.91 12.74
CA PRO A 151 12.05 -2.06 13.93
C PRO A 151 11.81 -2.88 15.19
N ALA A 152 12.72 -2.78 16.15
CA ALA A 152 12.70 -3.60 17.37
C ALA A 152 11.43 -3.43 18.22
N ARG A 153 10.79 -2.25 18.19
CA ARG A 153 9.62 -1.90 19.02
C ARG A 153 8.32 -1.85 18.22
N SER A 154 8.16 -2.70 17.22
CA SER A 154 6.90 -2.81 16.49
C SER A 154 6.20 -4.12 16.82
N HIS A 155 4.88 -4.06 16.98
CA HIS A 155 4.04 -5.24 17.17
C HIS A 155 4.21 -6.25 16.02
N TYR A 156 4.46 -5.77 14.80
CA TYR A 156 4.79 -6.65 13.68
C TYR A 156 6.03 -7.50 13.95
N THR A 157 7.10 -6.90 14.48
CA THR A 157 8.33 -7.62 14.81
C THR A 157 8.09 -8.66 15.90
N GLU A 158 7.28 -8.35 16.91
CA GLU A 158 6.86 -9.30 17.95
C GLU A 158 6.13 -10.50 17.32
N LEU A 159 5.14 -10.24 16.45
CA LEU A 159 4.42 -11.29 15.73
C LEU A 159 5.34 -12.17 14.87
N VAL A 160 6.41 -11.63 14.30
CA VAL A 160 7.39 -12.38 13.50
C VAL A 160 8.28 -13.26 14.36
N VAL A 161 8.67 -12.79 15.55
CA VAL A 161 9.51 -13.55 16.50
C VAL A 161 8.74 -14.72 17.11
N ASP A 162 7.45 -14.53 17.36
CA ASP A 162 6.57 -15.55 17.95
C ASP A 162 5.98 -16.54 16.92
N TYR A 163 6.30 -16.39 15.64
CA TYR A 163 5.82 -17.24 14.54
C TYR A 163 6.75 -18.42 14.25
#